data_AF-A0A0Q9RDX8-F1
#
_entry.id   AF-A0A0Q9RDX8-F1
#
_cell.length_a   1.000
_cell.length_b   1.000
_cell.length_c   1.000
_cell.angle_alpha   90.00
_cell.angle_beta   90.00
_cell.angle_gamma   90.00
#
_symmetry.space_group_name_H-M   'P 1'
#
loop_
_entity.id
_entity.type
_entity.pdbx_description
1 polymer ?
#
loop_
_entity_poly.entity_id
_entity_poly.type
_entity_poly.pdbx_seq_one_letter_code
_entity_poly.pdbx_strand_id
1 'polypeptide(L)'
;MGNIEQLIMNIIMFLFSKHRRLVFTAFNQSNYYDAVNNLKSHGVSYRSRITNHDRGTMGSNRNDNIQYDIYVKKDEVYLAEKAINSRNC
;
A
#
# COMPACT_ATOMS: atom_id res chain seq x y z
N MET A 1 14.76 -26.60 -22.55
CA MET A 1 14.55 -25.64 -21.45
C MET A 1 15.34 -26.12 -20.24
N GLY A 2 16.35 -25.37 -19.80
CA GLY A 2 17.22 -25.77 -18.68
C GLY A 2 16.60 -25.45 -17.32
N ASN A 3 16.96 -26.23 -16.29
CA ASN A 3 16.51 -26.07 -14.90
C ASN A 3 16.70 -24.64 -14.35
N ILE A 4 17.70 -23.90 -14.84
CA ILE A 4 18.00 -22.52 -14.42
C ILE A 4 16.88 -21.55 -14.81
N GLU A 5 16.33 -21.66 -16.02
CA GLU A 5 15.21 -20.81 -16.48
C GLU A 5 13.98 -21.01 -15.60
N GLN A 6 13.74 -22.25 -15.17
CA GLN A 6 12.66 -22.62 -14.26
C GLN A 6 12.88 -22.05 -12.86
N LEU A 7 14.11 -22.10 -12.35
CA LEU A 7 14.47 -21.49 -11.07
C LEU A 7 14.27 -19.96 -11.11
N ILE A 8 14.72 -19.30 -12.18
CA ILE A 8 14.57 -17.86 -12.39
C ILE A 8 13.08 -17.48 -12.44
N MET A 9 12.27 -18.20 -13.22
CA MET A 9 10.83 -17.95 -13.32
C MET A 9 10.12 -18.16 -11.98
N ASN A 10 10.51 -19.16 -11.19
CA ASN A 10 9.93 -19.40 -9.87
C ASN A 10 10.28 -18.29 -8.87
N ILE A 11 11.52 -17.79 -8.87
CA ILE A 11 11.94 -16.67 -8.03
C ILE A 11 11.21 -15.38 -8.45
N ILE A 12 11.05 -15.14 -9.75
CA ILE A 12 10.27 -14.03 -10.29
C ILE A 12 8.81 -14.16 -9.82
N MET A 13 8.14 -15.29 -10.04
CA MET A 13 6.75 -15.49 -9.57
C MET A 13 6.60 -15.35 -8.05
N PHE A 14 7.60 -15.76 -7.27
CA PHE A 14 7.63 -15.57 -5.83
C PHE A 14 7.73 -14.09 -5.46
N LEU A 15 8.69 -13.35 -6.03
CA LEU A 15 8.89 -11.91 -5.79
C LEU A 15 7.74 -11.04 -6.34
N PHE A 16 7.03 -11.50 -7.37
CA PHE A 16 5.87 -10.81 -7.95
C PHE A 16 4.54 -11.39 -7.47
N SER A 17 4.53 -12.23 -6.43
CA SER A 17 3.31 -12.82 -5.89
C SER A 17 2.26 -11.74 -5.58
N LYS A 18 1.07 -11.94 -6.14
CA LYS A 18 -0.03 -10.96 -6.21
C LYS A 18 -0.65 -10.62 -4.84
N HIS A 19 -0.24 -11.31 -3.78
CA HIS A 19 -0.80 -11.16 -2.44
C HIS A 19 -0.33 -9.86 -1.80
N ARG A 20 -1.17 -8.83 -1.92
CA ARG A 20 -0.96 -7.56 -1.24
C ARG A 20 -1.65 -7.55 0.13
N ARG A 21 -1.00 -6.98 1.15
CA ARG A 21 -1.52 -6.80 2.51
C ARG A 21 -1.77 -5.32 2.77
N LEU A 22 -2.87 -5.01 3.45
CA LEU A 22 -3.17 -3.66 3.92
C LEU A 22 -2.17 -3.29 5.02
N VAL A 23 -1.50 -2.16 4.90
CA VAL A 23 -0.52 -1.67 5.88
C VAL A 23 -0.84 -0.31 6.45
N PHE A 24 -1.70 0.46 5.78
CA PHE A 24 -2.08 1.78 6.26
C PHE A 24 -3.46 2.17 5.72
N THR A 25 -4.25 2.80 6.58
CA THR A 25 -5.53 3.42 6.23
C THR A 25 -5.49 4.86 6.71
N ALA A 26 -5.76 5.80 5.81
CA ALA A 26 -5.88 7.22 6.11
C ALA A 26 -7.28 7.73 5.77
N PHE A 27 -7.81 8.61 6.61
CA PHE A 27 -9.10 9.29 6.39
C PHE A 27 -8.94 10.74 5.92
N ASN A 28 -7.70 11.19 5.73
CA ASN A 28 -7.40 12.48 5.14
C ASN A 28 -6.31 12.33 4.09
N GLN A 29 -6.31 13.27 3.13
CA GLN A 29 -5.41 13.23 2.00
C GLN A 29 -3.96 13.50 2.38
N SER A 30 -3.72 14.33 3.42
CA SER A 30 -2.37 14.65 3.91
C SER A 30 -1.65 13.39 4.40
N ASN A 31 -2.25 12.67 5.35
CA ASN A 31 -1.72 11.44 5.93
C ASN A 31 -1.48 10.36 4.86
N TYR A 32 -2.35 10.29 3.85
CA TYR A 32 -2.14 9.41 2.71
C TYR A 32 -0.87 9.75 1.92
N TYR A 33 -0.69 11.02 1.52
CA TYR A 33 0.51 11.43 0.77
C TYR A 33 1.77 11.29 1.60
N ASP A 34 1.67 11.58 2.89
CA ASP A 34 2.72 11.40 3.87
C ASP A 34 3.22 9.95 3.96
N ALA A 35 2.29 8.99 4.07
CA ALA A 35 2.64 7.57 4.07
C ALA A 35 3.21 7.12 2.72
N VAL A 36 2.62 7.58 1.61
CA VAL A 36 3.09 7.27 0.25
C VAL A 36 4.51 7.78 0.00
N ASN A 37 4.82 9.01 0.42
CA ASN A 37 6.15 9.58 0.26
C ASN A 37 7.20 8.79 1.03
N ASN A 38 6.88 8.33 2.24
CA ASN A 38 7.75 7.47 3.04
C ASN A 38 7.99 6.10 2.39
N LEU A 39 6.95 5.47 1.85
CA LEU A 39 7.09 4.20 1.13
C LEU A 39 7.98 4.36 -0.12
N LYS A 40 7.79 5.46 -0.86
CA LYS A 40 8.62 5.78 -2.03
C LYS A 40 10.07 6.02 -1.66
N SER A 41 10.35 6.76 -0.58
CA SER A 41 11.73 7.04 -0.15
C SER A 41 12.49 5.78 0.28
N HIS A 42 11.77 4.75 0.73
CA HIS A 42 12.32 3.45 1.09
C HIS A 42 12.26 2.41 -0.05
N GLY A 43 11.82 2.81 -1.26
CA GLY A 43 11.75 1.92 -2.42
C GLY A 43 10.65 0.84 -2.35
N VAL A 44 9.66 0.99 -1.48
CA VAL A 44 8.59 -0.01 -1.28
C VAL A 44 7.48 0.17 -2.31
N SER A 45 7.15 -0.91 -3.02
CA SER A 45 6.04 -0.91 -3.98
C SER A 45 4.69 -0.97 -3.27
N TYR A 46 3.77 -0.06 -3.63
CA TYR A 46 2.45 0.02 -3.01
C TYR A 46 1.32 0.10 -4.05
N ARG A 47 0.10 -0.17 -3.61
CA ARG A 47 -1.15 0.07 -4.33
C ARG A 47 -2.10 0.82 -3.41
N SER A 48 -2.65 1.93 -3.89
CA SER A 48 -3.70 2.65 -3.20
C SER A 48 -5.08 2.20 -3.65
N ARG A 49 -6.02 2.18 -2.72
CA ARG A 49 -7.46 2.06 -2.97
C ARG A 49 -8.13 3.24 -2.27
N ILE A 50 -8.92 3.99 -3.02
CA ILE A 50 -9.69 5.11 -2.50
C ILE A 50 -11.14 4.67 -2.43
N THR A 51 -11.72 4.69 -1.24
CA THR A 51 -13.12 4.35 -1.00
C THR A 51 -13.83 5.60 -0.53
N ASN A 52 -14.84 6.03 -1.27
CA ASN A 52 -15.73 7.11 -0.84
C ASN A 52 -16.98 6.51 -0.20
N HIS A 53 -17.23 6.81 1.07
CA HIS A 53 -18.39 6.33 1.81
C HIS A 53 -19.59 7.26 1.69
N ASP A 54 -19.71 8.03 0.60
CA ASP A 54 -20.84 8.92 0.34
C ASP A 54 -22.15 8.11 0.23
N ARG A 55 -22.80 7.88 1.37
CA ARG A 55 -24.02 7.08 1.50
C ARG A 55 -25.23 7.91 1.08
N GLY A 56 -25.22 8.52 -0.10
CA GLY A 56 -26.40 9.09 -0.79
C GLY A 56 -27.36 9.97 0.04
N THR A 57 -26.94 10.45 1.22
CA THR A 57 -27.80 11.16 2.15
C THR A 57 -27.51 12.62 1.91
N MET A 58 -28.48 13.30 1.28
CA MET A 58 -28.42 14.73 0.99
C MET A 58 -28.05 15.49 2.27
N GLY A 59 -26.80 15.95 2.37
CA GLY A 59 -26.33 16.78 3.49
C GLY A 59 -25.04 16.36 4.20
N SER A 60 -24.45 15.19 3.91
CA SER A 60 -23.17 14.83 4.55
C SER A 60 -21.99 15.51 3.85
N ASN A 61 -21.16 16.23 4.62
CA ASN A 61 -19.92 16.85 4.17
C ASN A 61 -19.09 15.89 3.29
N ARG A 62 -18.84 16.28 2.04
CA ARG A 62 -18.24 15.43 0.99
C ARG A 62 -16.79 15.01 1.24
N ASN A 63 -16.09 15.63 2.19
CA ASN A 63 -14.67 15.38 2.44
C ASN A 63 -14.38 14.40 3.59
N ASP A 64 -15.31 14.19 4.51
CA ASP A 64 -15.04 13.44 5.75
C ASP A 64 -15.20 11.91 5.59
N ASN A 65 -15.61 11.46 4.41
CA ASN A 65 -15.97 10.08 4.12
C ASN A 65 -15.00 9.35 3.17
N ILE A 66 -13.87 9.99 2.83
CA ILE A 66 -12.86 9.40 1.93
C ILE A 66 -11.85 8.60 2.74
N GLN A 67 -11.76 7.30 2.44
CA GLN A 67 -10.78 6.39 3.01
C GLN A 67 -9.74 6.01 1.96
N TYR A 68 -8.47 6.17 2.33
CA TYR A 68 -7.30 5.81 1.53
C TYR A 68 -6.63 4.59 2.14
N ASP A 69 -6.75 3.44 1.49
CA ASP A 69 -6.11 2.19 1.90
C ASP A 69 -4.84 1.96 1.08
N ILE A 70 -3.74 1.64 1.75
CA ILE A 70 -2.45 1.34 1.13
C ILE A 70 -2.11 -0.13 1.32
N TYR A 71 -1.87 -0.81 0.21
CA TYR A 71 -1.49 -2.22 0.18
C TYR A 71 -0.08 -2.40 -0.38
N VAL A 72 0.73 -3.22 0.27
CA VAL A 72 2.09 -3.59 -0.17
C VAL A 72 2.19 -5.09 -0.38
N LYS A 73 3.23 -5.58 -1.03
CA LYS A 73 3.43 -7.03 -1.15
C LYS A 73 3.68 -7.66 0.23
N LYS A 74 3.29 -8.92 0.41
CA LYS A 74 3.36 -9.62 1.71
C LYS A 74 4.78 -9.67 2.29
N ASP A 75 5.79 -9.83 1.43
CA ASP A 75 7.22 -9.84 1.76
C ASP A 75 7.75 -8.47 2.18
N GLU A 76 7.13 -7.38 1.74
CA GLU A 76 7.54 -6.00 2.02
C GLU A 76 6.79 -5.36 3.19
N VAL A 77 5.87 -6.07 3.87
CA VAL A 77 5.03 -5.54 4.96
C VAL A 77 5.88 -4.94 6.08
N TYR A 78 6.89 -5.66 6.55
CA TYR A 78 7.76 -5.19 7.62
C TYR A 78 8.52 -3.92 7.25
N LEU A 79 9.02 -3.85 6.00
CA LEU A 79 9.70 -2.64 5.49
C LEU A 79 8.74 -1.47 5.37
N ALA A 80 7.51 -1.73 4.91
CA ALA A 80 6.46 -0.72 4.80
C ALA A 80 6.06 -0.15 6.18
N GLU A 81 5.84 -1.01 7.17
CA GLU A 81 5.53 -0.61 8.54
C GLU A 81 6.67 0.21 9.15
N LYS A 82 7.93 -0.20 8.94
CA LYS A 82 9.10 0.55 9.38
C LYS A 82 9.18 1.93 8.71
N ALA A 83 8.95 2.01 7.40
CA ALA A 83 8.99 3.27 6.65
C ALA A 83 7.88 4.24 7.07
N ILE A 84 6.69 3.72 7.38
CA ILE A 84 5.58 4.54 7.88
C ILE A 84 5.87 5.04 9.29
N ASN A 85 6.43 4.19 10.16
CA ASN A 85 6.73 4.49 11.56
C ASN A 85 8.03 5.27 11.80
N SER A 86 8.93 5.38 10.81
CA SER A 86 10.23 6.07 10.94
C SER A 86 10.13 7.59 11.16
N ARG A 87 8.91 8.13 11.34
CA ARG A 87 8.65 9.53 11.71
C ARG A 87 8.88 9.84 13.20
N ASN A 88 9.13 8.84 14.04
CA ASN A 88 9.17 9.00 15.51
C ASN A 88 10.58 8.91 16.13
N CYS A 89 11.66 9.03 15.35
CA CYS A 89 13.04 9.03 15.86
C CYS A 89 13.83 10.23 15.36
#